data_AF-A0A2V9WJY1-F1
#
_entry.id   AF-A0A2V9WJY1-F1
#
_cell.length_a   1.000
_cell.length_b   1.000
_cell.length_c   1.000
_cell.angle_alpha   90.00
_cell.angle_beta   90.00
_cell.angle_gamma   90.00
#
_symmetry.space_group_name_H-M   'P 1'
#
loop_
_entity.id
_entity.type
_entity.pdbx_description
1 polymer ?
#
loop_
_entity_poly.entity_id
_entity_poly.type
_entity_poly.pdbx_seq_one_letter_code
_entity_poly.pdbx_strand_id
1 'polypeptide(L)' 'MWSETADGREAPVNLSVDLLTALHARWVILRESLTESGLAPTFRHPQRGELRIDDAIQLHAWHSIHHAAHVSKLRERKGW' A
#
# COMPACT_ATOMS: atom_id res chain seq x y z
N MET A 1 -5.64 9.31 -17.43
CA MET A 1 -5.45 8.50 -16.20
C MET A 1 -3.97 8.54 -15.87
N TRP A 2 -3.57 8.60 -14.59
CA TRP A 2 -2.14 8.69 -14.23
C TRP A 2 -1.33 7.49 -14.75
N SER A 3 -1.90 6.28 -14.84
CA SER A 3 -1.22 5.14 -15.45
C SER A 3 -0.79 5.32 -16.91
N GLU A 4 -1.34 6.30 -17.62
CA GLU A 4 -1.02 6.57 -19.02
C GLU A 4 0.10 7.59 -19.23
N THR A 5 0.66 8.16 -18.15
CA THR A 5 1.84 9.05 -18.25
C THR A 5 3.12 8.23 -18.51
N ALA A 6 4.20 8.92 -18.90
CA ALA A 6 5.46 8.25 -19.28
C ALA A 6 6.03 7.39 -18.14
N ASP A 7 5.94 7.83 -16.88
CA ASP A 7 6.34 7.02 -15.71
C ASP A 7 5.47 5.77 -15.55
N GLY A 8 4.18 5.84 -15.84
CA GLY A 8 3.27 4.70 -15.76
C GLY A 8 3.47 3.67 -16.89
N ARG A 9 3.79 4.13 -18.10
CA ARG A 9 3.87 3.29 -19.30
C ARG A 9 5.27 2.75 -19.60
N GLU A 10 6.31 3.52 -19.31
CA GLU A 10 7.66 3.27 -19.81
C GLU A 10 8.69 3.00 -18.71
N ALA A 11 8.42 3.41 -17.47
CA ALA A 11 9.38 3.20 -16.39
C ALA A 11 9.61 1.70 -16.12
N PRO A 12 10.85 1.28 -15.89
CA PRO A 12 11.15 -0.07 -15.45
C PRO A 12 10.38 -0.44 -14.18
N VAL A 13 9.68 -1.57 -14.20
CA VAL A 13 8.82 -2.01 -13.09
C VAL A 13 9.57 -2.13 -11.76
N ASN A 14 10.87 -2.44 -11.80
CA ASN A 14 11.70 -2.56 -10.61
C ASN A 14 11.81 -1.25 -9.82
N LEU A 15 11.73 -0.07 -10.48
CA LEU A 15 11.74 1.20 -9.76
C LEU A 15 10.59 1.29 -8.74
N SER A 16 9.39 0.86 -9.13
CA SER A 16 8.23 0.82 -8.26
C SER A 16 8.36 -0.25 -7.18
N VAL A 17 8.89 -1.42 -7.52
CA VAL A 17 9.10 -2.53 -6.56
C VAL A 17 10.14 -2.14 -5.50
N ASP A 18 11.24 -1.52 -5.89
CA ASP A 18 12.31 -1.07 -4.99
C ASP A 18 11.79 0.06 -4.07
N LEU A 19 11.03 1.01 -4.62
CA LEU A 19 10.37 2.07 -3.85
C LEU A 19 9.43 1.49 -2.79
N LEU A 20 8.55 0.56 -3.18
CA LEU A 20 7.60 -0.09 -2.26
C LEU A 20 8.34 -0.89 -1.18
N THR A 21 9.44 -1.56 -1.55
CA THR A 21 10.26 -2.33 -0.61
C THR A 21 10.84 -1.43 0.47
N ALA A 22 11.47 -0.32 0.07
CA ALA A 22 12.04 0.64 1.00
C ALA A 22 10.96 1.34 1.86
N LEU A 23 9.82 1.69 1.26
CA LEU A 23 8.71 2.32 1.95
C LEU A 23 8.12 1.41 3.03
N HIS A 24 7.81 0.15 2.68
CA HIS A 24 7.27 -0.81 3.63
C HIS A 24 8.25 -1.11 4.77
N ALA A 25 9.55 -1.21 4.50
CA ALA A 25 10.54 -1.40 5.55
C ALA A 25 10.48 -0.27 6.59
N ARG A 26 10.40 1.00 6.14
CA ARG A 26 10.26 2.15 7.04
C ARG A 26 8.92 2.16 7.78
N TRP A 27 7.84 1.77 7.13
CA TRP A 27 6.51 1.71 7.75
C TRP A 27 6.40 0.61 8.80
N VAL A 28 7.05 -0.54 8.60
CA VAL A 28 7.13 -1.60 9.61
C VAL A 28 7.87 -1.08 10.84
N ILE A 29 9.05 -0.46 10.67
CA ILE A 29 9.82 0.15 11.78
C ILE A 29 8.97 1.17 12.54
N LEU A 30 8.26 2.05 11.82
CA LEU A 30 7.35 3.02 12.45
C LEU A 30 6.22 2.32 13.20
N ARG A 31 5.56 1.34 12.58
CA ARG A 31 4.43 0.62 13.18
C ARG A 31 4.85 -0.18 14.41
N GLU A 32 6.06 -0.70 14.46
CA GLU A 32 6.60 -1.42 15.62
C GLU A 32 6.98 -0.48 16.77
N SER A 33 7.23 0.80 16.50
CA SER A 33 7.54 1.79 17.54
C SER A 33 6.31 2.44 18.19
N LEU A 34 5.11 2.24 17.63
CA LEU A 34 3.87 2.83 18.13
C LEU A 34 3.23 1.96 19.23
N THR A 35 2.81 2.61 20.31
CA THR A 35 1.91 2.04 21.33
C THR A 35 0.46 2.08 20.88
N GLU A 36 -0.45 1.45 21.63
CA GLU A 36 -1.91 1.57 21.40
C GLU A 36 -2.38 3.04 21.37
N SER A 37 -1.85 3.87 22.27
CA SER A 37 -2.14 5.31 22.28
C SER A 37 -1.60 6.04 21.04
N GLY A 38 -0.51 5.56 20.44
CA GLY A 38 0.02 6.08 19.17
C GLY A 38 -0.80 5.69 17.94
N LEU A 39 -1.59 4.61 18.05
CA LEU A 39 -2.50 4.15 16.99
C LEU A 39 -3.90 4.76 17.08
N ALA A 40 -4.24 5.33 18.24
CA ALA A 40 -5.54 5.94 18.50
C ALA A 40 -5.85 7.30 17.84
N PRO A 41 -4.88 8.15 17.43
CA PRO A 41 -5.20 9.43 16.82
C PRO A 41 -6.05 9.26 15.56
N THR A 42 -6.84 10.28 15.27
CA THR A 42 -7.68 10.34 14.07
C THR A 42 -7.17 11.37 13.08
N PHE A 43 -7.50 11.18 11.81
CA PHE A 43 -7.33 12.16 10.74
C PHE A 43 -8.60 12.21 9.89
N ARG A 44 -8.81 13.31 9.16
CA ARG A 44 -9.98 13.48 8.29
C ARG A 44 -9.62 13.15 6.84
N HIS A 45 -10.10 12.02 6.34
CA HIS A 45 -10.01 11.60 4.95
C HIS A 45 -11.09 12.29 4.09
N PRO A 46 -10.75 12.85 2.92
CA PRO A 46 -11.66 13.69 2.13
C PRO A 46 -12.94 12.99 1.69
N GLN A 47 -12.92 11.67 1.46
CA GLN A 47 -14.14 10.92 1.10
C GLN A 47 -14.71 10.04 2.22
N ARG A 48 -13.93 9.73 3.27
CA ARG A 48 -14.31 8.73 4.29
C ARG A 48 -14.65 9.37 5.64
N GLY A 49 -14.43 10.68 5.77
CA GLY A 49 -14.62 11.38 7.04
C GLY A 49 -13.47 11.07 8.00
N GLU A 50 -13.79 11.00 9.28
CA GLU A 50 -12.80 10.73 10.33
C GLU A 50 -12.39 9.25 10.32
N LEU A 51 -11.09 8.99 10.31
CA LEU A 51 -10.49 7.66 10.40
C LEU A 51 -9.43 7.64 11.47
N ARG A 52 -9.31 6.54 12.20
CA ARG A 52 -8.18 6.31 13.10
C ARG A 52 -6.95 5.84 12.31
N ILE A 53 -5.77 6.03 12.89
CA ILE A 53 -4.52 5.56 12.30
C ILE A 53 -4.50 4.03 12.20
N ASP A 54 -5.00 3.30 13.21
CA ASP A 54 -5.14 1.84 13.15
C ASP A 54 -6.03 1.36 12.00
N ASP A 55 -7.17 2.01 11.74
CA ASP A 55 -8.05 1.70 10.63
C ASP A 55 -7.35 1.87 9.27
N ALA A 56 -6.58 2.96 9.11
CA ALA A 56 -5.84 3.23 7.88
C ALA A 56 -4.74 2.20 7.62
N ILE A 57 -4.03 1.76 8.66
CA ILE A 57 -3.01 0.71 8.56
C ILE A 57 -3.65 -0.63 8.16
N GLN A 58 -4.78 -0.98 8.77
CA GLN A 58 -5.51 -2.21 8.42
C GLN A 58 -6.02 -2.17 6.97
N LEU A 59 -6.57 -1.04 6.54
CA LEU A 59 -6.98 -0.84 5.16
C LEU A 59 -5.80 -0.99 4.19
N HIS A 60 -4.65 -0.42 4.53
CA HIS A 60 -3.44 -0.56 3.71
C HIS A 60 -2.97 -2.02 3.63
N ALA A 61 -2.95 -2.75 4.76
CA ALA A 61 -2.56 -4.16 4.78
C ALA A 61 -3.49 -5.02 3.91
N TRP A 62 -4.81 -4.82 4.02
CA TRP A 62 -5.78 -5.47 3.14
C TRP A 62 -5.53 -5.13 1.67
N HIS A 63 -5.31 -3.85 1.36
CA HIS A 63 -5.08 -3.36 0.00
C HIS A 63 -3.85 -4.01 -0.65
N SER A 64 -2.74 -4.14 0.09
CA SER A 64 -1.53 -4.81 -0.39
C SER A 64 -1.80 -6.28 -0.75
N ILE A 65 -2.47 -7.03 0.13
CA ILE A 65 -2.81 -8.43 -0.10
C ILE A 65 -3.77 -8.57 -1.28
N HIS A 66 -4.78 -7.70 -1.35
CA HIS A 66 -5.78 -7.68 -2.41
C HIS A 66 -5.15 -7.52 -3.80
N HIS A 67 -4.26 -6.54 -3.98
CA HIS A 67 -3.61 -6.32 -5.27
C HIS A 67 -2.54 -7.37 -5.61
N ALA A 68 -1.80 -7.87 -4.62
CA ALA A 68 -0.92 -9.02 -4.85
C ALA A 68 -1.71 -10.23 -5.37
N ALA A 69 -2.91 -10.49 -4.81
CA ALA A 69 -3.77 -11.57 -5.27
C ALA A 69 -4.27 -11.36 -6.71
N HIS A 70 -4.53 -10.13 -7.16
CA HIS A 70 -4.87 -9.87 -8.57
C HIS A 70 -3.74 -10.30 -9.52
N VAL A 71 -2.49 -9.99 -9.17
CA VAL A 71 -1.31 -10.37 -9.96
C VAL A 71 -1.13 -11.88 -9.95
N SER A 72 -1.11 -12.51 -8.78
CA SER A 72 -0.93 -13.96 -8.65
C SER A 72 -2.01 -14.75 -9.41
N LYS A 73 -3.28 -14.37 -9.25
CA LYS A 73 -4.39 -15.03 -9.97
C LYS A 73 -4.29 -14.84 -11.48
N LEU A 74 -3.77 -13.72 -11.96
CA LEU A 74 -3.55 -13.52 -13.40
C LEU A 74 -2.45 -14.46 -13.91
N ARG A 75 -1.34 -14.58 -13.18
CA ARG A 75 -0.24 -15.50 -13.52
C ARG A 75 -0.74 -16.94 -13.61
N GLU A 76 -1.50 -17.39 -12.61
CA GLU A 76 -2.12 -18.72 -12.58
C GLU A 76 -2.98 -18.98 -13.81
N ARG A 77 -3.88 -18.05 -14.17
CA ARG A 77 -4.74 -18.19 -15.36
C ARG A 77 -3.97 -18.20 -16.68
N LYS A 78 -2.77 -17.63 -16.72
CA LYS A 78 -1.93 -17.55 -17.92
C LYS A 78 -0.86 -18.65 -17.99
N GLY A 79 -0.67 -19.42 -16.91
CA GLY A 79 0.36 -20.45 -16.83
C GLY A 79 1.79 -19.88 -16.81
N TRP A 80 1.97 -18.71 -16.20
CA TRP A 80 3.28 -18.07 -15.99
C TRP A 80 3.90 -18.43 -14.63
#